data_AF-A0A539EG25-F1
#
_entry.id   AF-A0A539EG25-F1
#
_cell.length_a   1.000
_cell.length_b   1.000
_cell.length_c   1.000
_cell.angle_alpha   90.00
_cell.angle_beta   90.00
_cell.angle_gamma   90.00
#
_symmetry.space_group_name_H-M   'P 1'
#
loop_
_entity.id
_entity.type
_entity.pdbx_description
1 polymer ?
#
loop_
_entity_poly.entity_id
_entity_poly.type
_entity_poly.pdbx_seq_one_letter_code
_entity_poly.pdbx_strand_id
1 'polypeptide(L)'
;MIKKSDKQPAIIVLRRMPFWRMALWVIGSVGWSEALYSKEVTVPGDYPSIQAAIDAIQLDPTVGDTVLVAVGTYSENIELISGVTLRGAETARTRIEAADTKKPIFNLNNLNNVTLKNMNWRSAATGATVTGGSNIKIVNNVINLGGDALGVNESGASSVEVTNNTFYGNATAISRSSDSVTVKNNIFTNNNMAIEGGSTNVTHNCFYRNIESGIVGSNQVGDDDPLFVDVAEGDFHLKADSPCIDVGEGTDVIDATTADMGAYGGERSDLKLFPVKGVSASDISATVGTSSIEVSWSPNESYLVTRRGGYKLYYDSDGSGAPYTGTDGVSGTKLSPIDVGRVGSYRLTELSPRSGAPDIPRIVAVTPGNERLQVSWEAVSGATGYQLYYGISDVGEKSVHVPSGTVYTISELSNGVNYQVAVSAVAVATYVIAVTAYDGTGASNHDSDYSDEVSVTLGTPHESERSLPMRGTPELIEPVPNLPNEGCFIATAAYGYYAAPEVQRLRDFRDKLLLTSPAGRLFVQLYYRVSPHWAAEIRANEGLKQGVRLLLSPLVATAGLLTSVVGMWLVLAIALFGVGRRVVGNRRFGA
;
A
#
# COMPACT_ATOMS: atom_id res chain seq x y z
N MET A 1 -27.77 72.85 -28.44
CA MET A 1 -28.51 72.74 -29.72
C MET A 1 -27.84 71.63 -30.52
N ILE A 2 -28.44 70.46 -30.77
CA ILE A 2 -29.53 70.17 -31.75
C ILE A 2 -29.03 70.51 -33.17
N LYS A 3 -28.85 69.59 -34.16
CA LYS A 3 -29.61 68.40 -34.64
C LYS A 3 -28.63 67.23 -35.00
N LYS A 4 -28.96 65.92 -34.86
CA LYS A 4 -29.81 65.02 -35.71
C LYS A 4 -29.33 64.95 -37.18
N SER A 5 -29.25 63.81 -37.89
CA SER A 5 -30.09 62.58 -37.97
C SER A 5 -29.30 61.50 -38.77
N ASP A 6 -29.09 60.24 -38.38
CA ASP A 6 -29.98 59.07 -38.17
C ASP A 6 -30.21 58.17 -39.43
N LYS A 7 -30.26 56.84 -39.23
CA LYS A 7 -30.72 55.71 -40.11
C LYS A 7 -29.75 54.86 -40.99
N GLN A 8 -29.58 53.61 -40.54
CA GLN A 8 -29.45 52.32 -41.27
C GLN A 8 -30.72 52.00 -42.11
N PRO A 9 -30.77 51.04 -43.09
CA PRO A 9 -30.30 49.63 -43.01
C PRO A 9 -29.72 49.07 -44.37
N ALA A 10 -29.59 47.77 -44.72
CA ALA A 10 -30.01 46.50 -44.10
C ALA A 10 -29.15 45.25 -44.48
N ILE A 11 -28.92 44.38 -43.49
CA ILE A 11 -29.07 42.90 -43.44
C ILE A 11 -29.09 42.10 -44.78
N ILE A 12 -28.07 41.26 -45.00
CA ILE A 12 -28.19 39.90 -45.58
C ILE A 12 -27.34 38.95 -44.71
N VAL A 13 -27.87 37.76 -44.37
CA VAL A 13 -27.32 36.89 -43.32
C VAL A 13 -27.13 35.44 -43.82
N LEU A 14 -25.96 34.88 -43.48
CA LEU A 14 -25.58 33.45 -43.45
C LEU A 14 -25.58 32.60 -44.74
N ARG A 15 -24.38 32.08 -45.05
CA ARG A 15 -24.18 30.62 -45.12
C ARG A 15 -22.81 30.22 -44.56
N ARG A 16 -22.79 29.16 -43.74
CA ARG A 16 -21.60 28.63 -43.03
C ARG A 16 -20.77 27.72 -43.94
N MET A 17 -19.44 27.69 -43.76
CA MET A 17 -18.53 26.53 -43.96
C MET A 17 -17.15 26.82 -43.31
N PRO A 18 -16.28 25.82 -43.04
CA PRO A 18 -15.66 25.68 -41.71
C PRO A 18 -14.23 26.22 -41.50
N PHE A 19 -13.95 26.56 -40.25
CA PHE A 19 -12.71 27.11 -39.68
C PHE A 19 -11.62 26.04 -39.44
N TRP A 20 -10.94 25.52 -40.47
CA TRP A 20 -9.75 24.69 -40.23
C TRP A 20 -8.58 24.83 -41.22
N ARG A 21 -8.49 25.97 -41.93
CA ARG A 21 -7.32 26.31 -42.78
C ARG A 21 -7.02 27.81 -42.81
N MET A 22 -6.49 28.36 -41.72
CA MET A 22 -5.67 29.58 -41.74
C MET A 22 -4.83 29.70 -40.46
N ALA A 23 -3.89 28.77 -40.29
CA ALA A 23 -2.80 28.91 -39.34
C ALA A 23 -1.54 29.28 -40.13
N LEU A 24 -1.07 30.53 -39.98
CA LEU A 24 0.33 30.99 -40.06
C LEU A 24 0.37 32.52 -40.26
N TRP A 25 1.24 33.19 -39.50
CA TRP A 25 1.58 34.62 -39.61
C TRP A 25 0.47 35.63 -39.33
N VAL A 26 0.28 35.95 -38.04
CA VAL A 26 0.49 37.29 -37.43
C VAL A 26 -0.07 37.24 -36.00
N ILE A 27 0.81 37.41 -35.02
CA ILE A 27 0.65 38.20 -33.77
C ILE A 27 2.04 38.16 -33.11
N GLY A 28 2.76 39.27 -33.22
CA GLY A 28 3.84 39.59 -32.29
C GLY A 28 3.28 40.46 -31.17
N SER A 29 3.95 40.47 -30.02
CA SER A 29 3.75 41.42 -28.93
C SER A 29 2.31 41.62 -28.44
N VAL A 30 1.72 40.57 -27.88
CA VAL A 30 1.03 40.71 -26.58
C VAL A 30 1.76 39.80 -25.63
N GLY A 31 2.50 40.38 -24.68
CA GLY A 31 3.09 39.63 -23.59
C GLY A 31 1.97 39.18 -22.67
N TRP A 32 1.48 37.96 -22.88
CA TRP A 32 0.68 37.28 -21.89
C TRP A 32 1.59 37.02 -20.71
N SER A 33 1.45 37.81 -19.64
CA SER A 33 1.92 37.42 -18.33
C SER A 33 1.08 36.20 -17.94
N GLU A 34 1.60 35.00 -18.19
CA GLU A 34 1.12 33.85 -17.45
C GLU A 34 1.28 34.20 -15.97
N ALA A 35 0.17 34.18 -15.24
CA ALA A 35 0.24 34.28 -13.80
C ALA A 35 1.12 33.12 -13.35
N LEU A 36 2.24 33.43 -12.68
CA LEU A 36 3.17 32.44 -12.17
C LEU A 36 2.44 31.59 -11.14
N TYR A 37 1.84 30.50 -11.61
CA TYR A 37 1.36 29.44 -10.78
C TYR A 37 2.61 28.76 -10.20
N SER A 38 2.81 28.88 -8.89
CA SER A 38 3.85 28.17 -8.15
C SER A 38 3.81 26.70 -8.59
N LYS A 39 4.88 26.24 -9.23
CA LYS A 39 4.92 24.90 -9.80
C LYS A 39 5.46 23.99 -8.72
N GLU A 40 4.55 23.17 -8.18
CA GLU A 40 4.81 22.26 -7.08
C GLU A 40 5.40 20.95 -7.61
N VAL A 41 6.46 20.45 -6.98
CA VAL A 41 7.01 19.10 -7.20
C VAL A 41 6.76 18.23 -5.98
N THR A 42 6.42 16.96 -6.20
CA THR A 42 5.98 16.05 -5.14
C THR A 42 7.07 15.07 -4.73
N VAL A 43 7.13 14.76 -3.43
CA VAL A 43 8.01 13.74 -2.84
C VAL A 43 7.13 12.76 -2.06
N PRO A 44 7.20 11.43 -2.30
CA PRO A 44 8.13 10.73 -3.18
C PRO A 44 7.68 10.62 -4.66
N GLY A 45 6.71 11.43 -5.10
CA GLY A 45 6.02 11.27 -6.38
C GLY A 45 6.86 11.58 -7.62
N ASP A 46 7.27 12.84 -7.79
CA ASP A 46 8.13 13.28 -8.89
C ASP A 46 9.62 12.98 -8.61
N TYR A 47 10.01 13.06 -7.34
CA TYR A 47 11.38 12.80 -6.87
C TYR A 47 11.37 11.87 -5.64
N PRO A 48 12.31 10.92 -5.54
CA PRO A 48 12.30 9.91 -4.47
C PRO A 48 12.73 10.43 -3.09
N SER A 49 13.29 11.64 -3.00
CA SER A 49 13.73 12.27 -1.74
C SER A 49 13.61 13.80 -1.83
N ILE A 50 13.64 14.46 -0.67
CA ILE A 50 13.53 15.92 -0.56
C ILE A 50 14.77 16.60 -1.16
N GLN A 51 15.97 16.08 -0.86
CA GLN A 51 17.20 16.63 -1.46
C GLN A 51 17.19 16.47 -2.99
N ALA A 52 16.73 15.33 -3.52
CA ALA A 52 16.65 15.13 -4.96
C ALA A 52 15.72 16.13 -5.68
N ALA A 53 14.63 16.54 -5.02
CA ALA A 53 13.75 17.60 -5.54
C ALA A 53 14.42 18.99 -5.52
N ILE A 54 15.13 19.31 -4.44
CA ILE A 54 15.88 20.57 -4.30
C ILE A 54 17.01 20.67 -5.32
N ASP A 55 17.80 19.60 -5.49
CA ASP A 55 18.89 19.52 -6.47
C ASP A 55 18.38 19.73 -7.90
N ALA A 56 17.19 19.20 -8.21
CA ALA A 56 16.55 19.38 -9.51
C ALA A 56 16.09 20.84 -9.75
N ILE A 57 15.49 21.49 -8.74
CA ILE A 57 15.13 22.92 -8.81
C ILE A 57 16.39 23.79 -8.94
N GLN A 58 17.49 23.43 -8.26
CA GLN A 58 18.77 24.15 -8.38
C GLN A 58 19.35 24.07 -9.80
N LEU A 59 19.22 22.89 -10.44
CA LEU A 59 19.71 22.65 -11.79
C LEU A 59 18.83 23.33 -12.86
N ASP A 60 17.51 23.32 -12.68
CA ASP A 60 16.53 23.95 -13.57
C ASP A 60 15.40 24.60 -12.75
N PRO A 61 15.46 25.92 -12.50
CA PRO A 61 14.41 26.64 -11.78
C PRO A 61 13.03 26.64 -12.46
N THR A 62 12.90 26.13 -13.70
CA THR A 62 11.59 25.90 -14.33
C THR A 62 10.92 24.60 -13.89
N VAL A 63 11.62 23.75 -13.14
CA VAL A 63 11.07 22.56 -12.45
C VAL A 63 10.00 22.98 -11.45
N GLY A 64 10.28 23.98 -10.61
CA GLY A 64 9.36 24.47 -9.60
C GLY A 64 10.04 25.36 -8.55
N ASP A 65 9.23 25.94 -7.66
CA ASP A 65 9.66 26.73 -6.51
C ASP A 65 9.13 26.17 -5.18
N THR A 66 8.21 25.19 -5.22
CA THR A 66 7.65 24.52 -4.05
C THR A 66 7.87 23.02 -4.11
N VAL A 67 8.41 22.44 -3.03
CA VAL A 67 8.52 21.00 -2.80
C VAL A 67 7.41 20.59 -1.83
N LEU A 68 6.45 19.78 -2.30
CA LEU A 68 5.41 19.17 -1.48
C LEU A 68 5.83 17.77 -1.03
N VAL A 69 5.92 17.59 0.28
CA VAL A 69 6.28 16.32 0.91
C VAL A 69 5.01 15.61 1.39
N ALA A 70 4.68 14.48 0.78
CA ALA A 70 3.54 13.66 1.16
C ALA A 70 3.67 13.12 2.60
N VAL A 71 2.55 12.71 3.21
CA VAL A 71 2.54 12.05 4.53
C VAL A 71 3.51 10.85 4.54
N GLY A 72 4.34 10.77 5.58
CA GLY A 72 5.41 9.78 5.69
C GLY A 72 6.53 10.24 6.63
N THR A 73 7.53 9.38 6.82
CA THR A 73 8.74 9.72 7.58
C THR A 73 9.94 9.75 6.62
N TYR A 74 10.64 10.88 6.58
CA TYR A 74 11.78 11.13 5.69
C TYR A 74 13.03 11.38 6.53
N SER A 75 14.07 10.58 6.32
CA SER A 75 15.32 10.67 7.07
C SER A 75 16.42 11.25 6.17
N GLU A 76 16.63 12.56 6.23
CA GLU A 76 17.54 13.32 5.37
C GLU A 76 18.20 14.46 6.19
N ASN A 77 19.44 14.84 5.84
CA ASN A 77 19.99 16.14 6.24
C ASN A 77 20.00 17.00 4.98
N ILE A 78 19.22 18.08 4.99
CA ILE A 78 18.77 18.80 3.81
C ILE A 78 19.54 20.12 3.68
N GLU A 79 20.26 20.25 2.56
CA GLU A 79 20.94 21.47 2.14
C GLU A 79 19.97 22.27 1.26
N LEU A 80 19.47 23.40 1.78
CA LEU A 80 18.47 24.23 1.11
C LEU A 80 19.12 25.21 0.11
N ILE A 81 18.30 25.72 -0.80
CA ILE A 81 18.66 26.77 -1.76
C ILE A 81 17.75 27.99 -1.60
N SER A 82 18.16 29.13 -2.15
CA SER A 82 17.34 30.35 -2.13
C SER A 82 16.12 30.22 -3.04
N GLY A 83 14.98 30.77 -2.63
CA GLY A 83 13.75 30.81 -3.42
C GLY A 83 12.85 29.57 -3.32
N VAL A 84 13.16 28.61 -2.44
CA VAL A 84 12.36 27.38 -2.27
C VAL A 84 11.41 27.45 -1.09
N THR A 85 10.18 26.99 -1.31
CA THR A 85 9.22 26.60 -0.27
C THR A 85 9.24 25.09 -0.10
N LEU A 86 9.64 24.60 1.07
CA LEU A 86 9.46 23.21 1.47
C LEU A 86 8.21 23.10 2.36
N ARG A 87 7.26 22.28 1.92
CA ARG A 87 5.91 22.19 2.49
C ARG A 87 5.53 20.73 2.70
N GLY A 88 5.14 20.34 3.91
CA GLY A 88 4.45 19.06 4.10
C GLY A 88 2.99 19.12 3.65
N ALA A 89 2.46 17.97 3.25
CA ALA A 89 1.05 17.81 2.88
C ALA A 89 0.12 18.01 4.09
N GLU A 90 0.57 17.61 5.28
CA GLU A 90 -0.02 17.97 6.57
C GLU A 90 1.05 17.94 7.68
N THR A 91 0.85 18.75 8.71
CA THR A 91 1.84 18.99 9.75
C THR A 91 2.07 17.77 10.63
N ALA A 92 1.03 17.00 10.98
CA ALA A 92 1.14 15.97 12.01
C ALA A 92 1.97 14.74 11.57
N ARG A 93 1.68 14.21 10.38
CA ARG A 93 2.25 12.94 9.86
C ARG A 93 3.27 13.13 8.72
N THR A 94 3.52 14.34 8.20
CA THR A 94 4.72 14.60 7.39
C THR A 94 5.92 14.84 8.32
N ARG A 95 6.62 13.75 8.65
CA ARG A 95 7.69 13.70 9.66
C ARG A 95 9.07 13.78 8.99
N ILE A 96 9.89 14.74 9.38
CA ILE A 96 11.26 14.90 8.88
C ILE A 96 12.24 14.63 10.02
N GLU A 97 13.22 13.77 9.76
CA GLU A 97 14.24 13.32 10.72
C GLU A 97 15.64 13.46 10.13
N ALA A 98 16.65 13.68 10.97
CA ALA A 98 18.04 13.74 10.51
C ALA A 98 18.59 12.33 10.23
N ALA A 99 19.15 12.10 9.04
CA ALA A 99 19.83 10.84 8.70
C ALA A 99 21.12 10.65 9.54
N ASP A 100 21.91 11.71 9.69
CA ASP A 100 22.98 11.84 10.68
C ASP A 100 22.47 12.74 11.80
N THR A 101 22.06 12.14 12.91
CA THR A 101 21.44 12.83 14.06
C THR A 101 22.37 13.85 14.75
N LYS A 102 23.66 13.90 14.39
CA LYS A 102 24.63 14.91 14.89
C LYS A 102 24.65 16.19 14.04
N LYS A 103 23.91 16.24 12.95
CA LYS A 103 23.80 17.38 12.02
C LYS A 103 22.40 17.99 12.09
N PRO A 104 22.23 19.25 11.61
CA PRO A 104 20.90 19.82 11.45
C PRO A 104 20.05 19.04 10.43
N ILE A 105 18.73 19.07 10.59
CA ILE A 105 17.81 18.62 9.53
C ILE A 105 17.87 19.59 8.35
N PHE A 106 17.86 20.91 8.62
CA PHE A 106 17.87 21.95 7.60
C PHE A 106 19.09 22.86 7.76
N ASN A 107 19.89 22.98 6.70
CA ASN A 107 21.02 23.91 6.63
C ASN A 107 20.67 25.11 5.72
N LEU A 108 20.67 26.32 6.29
CA LEU A 108 20.35 27.58 5.61
C LEU A 108 21.53 28.54 5.71
N ASN A 109 22.49 28.42 4.80
CA ASN A 109 23.70 29.23 4.75
C ASN A 109 23.58 30.35 3.69
N ASN A 110 23.44 31.60 4.13
CA ASN A 110 23.31 32.81 3.31
C ASN A 110 22.18 32.77 2.26
N LEU A 111 21.10 32.04 2.58
CA LEU A 111 19.95 31.86 1.69
C LEU A 111 18.94 33.01 1.77
N ASN A 112 18.18 33.21 0.70
CA ASN A 112 17.12 34.22 0.66
C ASN A 112 15.80 33.63 0.18
N ASN A 113 14.68 34.13 0.70
CA ASN A 113 13.32 33.73 0.29
C ASN A 113 13.09 32.21 0.46
N VAL A 114 13.32 31.69 1.67
CA VAL A 114 13.11 30.26 1.99
C VAL A 114 11.91 30.13 2.92
N THR A 115 11.01 29.19 2.65
CA THR A 115 9.88 28.88 3.55
C THR A 115 9.89 27.40 3.92
N LEU A 116 9.85 27.09 5.21
CA LEU A 116 9.69 25.74 5.76
C LEU A 116 8.34 25.68 6.49
N LYS A 117 7.39 24.87 6.01
CA LYS A 117 6.05 24.79 6.62
C LYS A 117 5.35 23.44 6.61
N ASN A 118 4.39 23.30 7.52
CA ASN A 118 3.48 22.16 7.65
C ASN A 118 4.22 20.82 7.80
N MET A 119 5.19 20.73 8.72
CA MET A 119 5.99 19.51 8.96
C MET A 119 6.21 19.25 10.46
N ASN A 120 6.48 17.98 10.80
CA ASN A 120 6.85 17.53 12.14
C ASN A 120 8.34 17.15 12.16
N TRP A 121 9.18 18.01 12.73
CA TRP A 121 10.63 17.81 12.80
C TRP A 121 10.99 17.00 14.05
N ARG A 122 11.68 15.88 13.89
CA ARG A 122 12.01 14.93 14.96
C ARG A 122 13.45 14.45 14.88
N SER A 123 13.96 13.85 15.96
CA SER A 123 15.14 12.98 15.94
C SER A 123 16.43 13.62 15.35
N ALA A 124 16.83 14.79 15.85
CA ALA A 124 18.07 15.47 15.41
C ALA A 124 18.71 16.30 16.54
N ALA A 125 20.03 16.51 16.50
CA ALA A 125 20.73 17.43 17.41
C ALA A 125 20.38 18.91 17.12
N THR A 126 19.98 19.24 15.89
CA THR A 126 19.46 20.56 15.53
C THR A 126 18.36 20.44 14.48
N GLY A 127 17.31 21.25 14.58
CA GLY A 127 16.25 21.31 13.57
C GLY A 127 16.72 22.10 12.36
N ALA A 128 16.77 23.41 12.50
CA ALA A 128 17.28 24.32 11.46
C ALA A 128 18.49 25.14 11.96
N THR A 129 19.54 25.20 11.15
CA THR A 129 20.65 26.16 11.30
C THR A 129 20.51 27.25 10.25
N VAL A 130 20.44 28.50 10.70
CA VAL A 130 20.33 29.69 9.86
C VAL A 130 21.58 30.54 10.08
N THR A 131 22.38 30.73 9.03
CA THR A 131 23.63 31.49 9.07
C THR A 131 23.63 32.53 7.95
N GLY A 132 23.34 33.79 8.28
CA GLY A 132 23.12 34.85 7.29
C GLY A 132 21.84 34.68 6.47
N GLY A 133 21.66 35.51 5.44
CA GLY A 133 20.49 35.47 4.56
C GLY A 133 19.35 36.40 4.97
N SER A 134 18.21 36.33 4.27
CA SER A 134 17.04 37.21 4.49
C SER A 134 15.71 36.61 3.99
N ASN A 135 14.59 37.04 4.58
CA ASN A 135 13.24 36.54 4.27
C ASN A 135 13.17 35.00 4.37
N ILE A 136 13.60 34.49 5.53
CA ILE A 136 13.49 33.06 5.89
C ILE A 136 12.25 32.90 6.76
N LYS A 137 11.42 31.90 6.47
CA LYS A 137 10.16 31.65 7.16
C LYS A 137 10.12 30.22 7.69
N ILE A 138 9.94 30.07 8.99
CA ILE A 138 9.72 28.78 9.67
C ILE A 138 8.33 28.90 10.28
N VAL A 139 7.33 28.31 9.62
CA VAL A 139 5.92 28.54 9.98
C VAL A 139 5.12 27.25 10.00
N ASN A 140 4.24 27.07 10.98
CA ASN A 140 3.31 25.94 11.00
C ASN A 140 4.01 24.58 11.07
N ASN A 141 5.13 24.51 11.81
CA ASN A 141 5.85 23.27 12.07
C ASN A 141 5.64 22.83 13.53
N VAL A 142 5.62 21.52 13.73
CA VAL A 142 5.86 20.91 15.04
C VAL A 142 7.35 20.61 15.13
N ILE A 143 8.03 21.12 16.15
CA ILE A 143 9.47 20.96 16.36
C ILE A 143 9.67 20.21 17.67
N ASN A 144 9.83 18.88 17.54
CA ASN A 144 9.85 17.90 18.63
C ASN A 144 11.06 16.97 18.47
N LEU A 145 12.26 17.55 18.63
CA LEU A 145 13.52 16.89 18.28
C LEU A 145 14.05 15.97 19.39
N GLY A 146 13.71 16.26 20.65
CA GLY A 146 14.16 15.55 21.85
C GLY A 146 14.96 16.42 22.83
N GLY A 147 15.10 15.94 24.07
CA GLY A 147 15.53 16.74 25.22
C GLY A 147 16.96 17.29 25.22
N ASP A 148 17.81 16.86 24.27
CA ASP A 148 19.19 17.32 24.07
C ASP A 148 19.35 18.24 22.84
N ALA A 149 18.26 18.54 22.11
CA ALA A 149 18.30 19.16 20.79
C ALA A 149 18.02 20.67 20.75
N LEU A 150 18.55 21.35 19.73
CA LEU A 150 18.30 22.76 19.43
C LEU A 150 17.29 22.91 18.27
N GLY A 151 16.12 23.52 18.51
CA GLY A 151 15.06 23.66 17.49
C GLY A 151 15.49 24.52 16.30
N VAL A 152 15.70 25.81 16.52
CA VAL A 152 16.21 26.77 15.53
C VAL A 152 17.44 27.49 16.09
N ASN A 153 18.52 27.49 15.32
CA ASN A 153 19.76 28.19 15.62
C ASN A 153 19.96 29.34 14.61
N GLU A 154 19.89 30.61 15.05
CA GLU A 154 20.02 31.77 14.17
C GLU A 154 21.30 32.58 14.43
N SER A 155 22.08 32.78 13.36
CA SER A 155 23.36 33.47 13.37
C SER A 155 23.54 34.44 12.18
N GLY A 156 23.13 35.69 12.36
CA GLY A 156 23.41 36.82 11.45
C GLY A 156 22.47 36.99 10.26
N ALA A 157 21.29 36.36 10.24
CA ALA A 157 20.28 36.60 9.22
C ALA A 157 19.58 37.96 9.44
N SER A 158 19.31 38.69 8.35
CA SER A 158 18.74 40.05 8.43
C SER A 158 17.22 40.08 8.55
N SER A 159 16.54 38.95 8.33
CA SER A 159 15.10 38.79 8.53
C SER A 159 14.72 37.32 8.59
N VAL A 160 14.16 36.89 9.73
CA VAL A 160 13.61 35.54 9.94
C VAL A 160 12.22 35.66 10.60
N GLU A 161 11.24 34.94 10.08
CA GLU A 161 9.87 34.84 10.59
C GLU A 161 9.68 33.43 11.20
N VAL A 162 9.64 33.32 12.54
CA VAL A 162 9.33 32.08 13.26
C VAL A 162 7.93 32.22 13.86
N THR A 163 6.92 31.76 13.13
CA THR A 163 5.52 32.04 13.50
C THR A 163 4.59 30.85 13.43
N ASN A 164 3.66 30.74 14.37
CA ASN A 164 2.69 29.64 14.38
C ASN A 164 3.38 28.27 14.38
N ASN A 165 4.44 28.06 15.17
CA ASN A 165 5.05 26.73 15.37
C ASN A 165 4.76 26.20 16.78
N THR A 166 4.86 24.89 16.96
CA THR A 166 4.80 24.24 18.27
C THR A 166 6.15 23.62 18.59
N PHE A 167 6.90 24.22 19.52
CA PHE A 167 8.17 23.70 20.02
C PHE A 167 7.94 22.87 21.28
N TYR A 168 8.17 21.56 21.17
CA TYR A 168 7.91 20.61 22.25
C TYR A 168 9.17 19.83 22.64
N GLY A 169 9.52 19.82 23.93
CA GLY A 169 10.49 18.84 24.46
C GLY A 169 11.94 19.00 24.01
N ASN A 170 12.37 20.18 23.54
CA ASN A 170 13.72 20.44 23.07
C ASN A 170 14.65 20.92 24.20
N ALA A 171 15.98 20.78 24.07
CA ALA A 171 16.91 21.42 25.01
C ALA A 171 16.81 22.95 24.90
N THR A 172 16.84 23.48 23.68
CA THR A 172 16.59 24.89 23.41
C THR A 172 15.68 24.98 22.19
N ALA A 173 14.51 25.61 22.31
CA ALA A 173 13.60 25.71 21.17
C ALA A 173 14.10 26.73 20.12
N ILE A 174 14.49 27.93 20.55
CA ILE A 174 15.13 28.94 19.69
C ILE A 174 16.37 29.51 20.39
N SER A 175 17.51 29.51 19.71
CA SER A 175 18.68 30.32 20.05
C SER A 175 18.94 31.31 18.92
N ARG A 176 19.05 32.60 19.25
CA ARG A 176 19.21 33.69 18.27
C ARG A 176 20.25 34.72 18.69
N SER A 177 21.02 35.17 17.71
CA SER A 177 22.07 36.18 17.88
C SER A 177 21.59 37.62 17.65
N SER A 178 20.38 37.78 17.10
CA SER A 178 19.91 39.05 16.53
C SER A 178 18.42 39.34 16.79
N ASP A 179 18.08 40.61 16.75
CA ASP A 179 16.70 41.11 16.86
C ASP A 179 15.93 41.03 15.52
N SER A 180 16.57 40.61 14.42
CA SER A 180 15.95 40.41 13.10
C SER A 180 15.06 39.16 13.01
N VAL A 181 15.00 38.36 14.07
CA VAL A 181 14.11 37.20 14.20
C VAL A 181 12.80 37.62 14.86
N THR A 182 11.70 37.61 14.11
CA THR A 182 10.36 37.78 14.66
C THR A 182 9.84 36.45 15.17
N VAL A 183 9.45 36.39 16.45
CA VAL A 183 8.92 35.18 17.10
C VAL A 183 7.51 35.45 17.63
N LYS A 184 6.47 34.97 16.93
CA LYS A 184 5.08 35.19 17.35
C LYS A 184 4.12 34.04 17.05
N ASN A 185 3.00 33.98 17.78
CA ASN A 185 1.97 32.94 17.67
C ASN A 185 2.51 31.52 17.89
N ASN A 186 3.66 31.32 18.52
CA ASN A 186 4.21 29.97 18.74
C ASN A 186 3.75 29.43 20.11
N ILE A 187 3.74 28.10 20.24
CA ILE A 187 3.64 27.42 21.54
C ILE A 187 5.01 26.84 21.90
N PHE A 188 5.48 27.10 23.12
CA PHE A 188 6.69 26.54 23.71
C PHE A 188 6.33 25.69 24.93
N THR A 189 6.47 24.37 24.81
CA THR A 189 6.11 23.43 25.87
C THR A 189 7.21 22.43 26.20
N ASN A 190 7.43 22.17 27.49
CA ASN A 190 8.36 21.14 28.00
C ASN A 190 9.81 21.28 27.50
N ASN A 191 10.25 22.47 27.04
CA ASN A 191 11.64 22.69 26.62
C ASN A 191 12.52 23.04 27.83
N ASN A 192 13.83 22.77 27.80
CA ASN A 192 14.71 23.26 28.88
C ASN A 192 14.84 24.79 28.77
N MET A 193 15.06 25.32 27.57
CA MET A 193 15.01 26.75 27.24
C MET A 193 14.02 27.00 26.10
N ALA A 194 13.09 27.94 26.24
CA ALA A 194 12.20 28.33 25.14
C ALA A 194 12.90 29.28 24.15
N ILE A 195 13.33 30.48 24.58
CA ILE A 195 13.98 31.47 23.69
C ILE A 195 15.22 32.07 24.34
N GLU A 196 16.39 31.75 23.79
CA GLU A 196 17.70 32.31 24.14
C GLU A 196 18.09 33.44 23.17
N GLY A 197 18.56 34.60 23.66
CA GLY A 197 19.08 35.70 22.81
C GLY A 197 18.86 37.12 23.36
N GLY A 198 18.76 38.10 22.45
CA GLY A 198 18.31 39.48 22.73
C GLY A 198 16.78 39.60 22.83
N SER A 199 16.24 40.66 23.44
CA SER A 199 14.86 40.67 23.96
C SER A 199 13.76 41.28 23.10
N THR A 200 14.03 41.76 21.87
CA THR A 200 12.99 42.42 21.04
C THR A 200 12.33 41.47 20.02
N ASN A 201 11.24 41.92 19.37
CA ASN A 201 10.49 41.17 18.35
C ASN A 201 9.96 39.78 18.77
N VAL A 202 9.56 39.64 20.03
CA VAL A 202 8.82 38.47 20.56
C VAL A 202 7.44 38.93 21.06
N THR A 203 6.36 38.32 20.58
CA THR A 203 4.99 38.69 21.00
C THR A 203 3.99 37.55 20.77
N HIS A 204 2.89 37.50 21.51
CA HIS A 204 1.78 36.54 21.30
C HIS A 204 2.25 35.07 21.26
N ASN A 205 3.03 34.61 22.26
CA ASN A 205 3.44 33.20 22.35
C ASN A 205 2.88 32.54 23.62
N CYS A 206 2.59 31.24 23.53
CA CYS A 206 2.09 30.41 24.62
C CYS A 206 3.28 29.67 25.27
N PHE A 207 3.48 29.77 26.59
CA PHE A 207 4.59 29.13 27.30
C PHE A 207 4.07 28.23 28.42
N TYR A 208 4.48 26.96 28.45
CA TYR A 208 4.03 26.01 29.47
C TYR A 208 5.11 24.98 29.84
N ARG A 209 5.39 24.79 31.13
CA ARG A 209 6.36 23.77 31.62
C ARG A 209 7.75 23.80 30.97
N ASN A 210 8.19 24.94 30.43
CA ASN A 210 9.61 25.09 30.09
C ASN A 210 10.40 25.24 31.41
N ILE A 211 11.64 24.70 31.49
CA ILE A 211 12.47 24.91 32.69
C ILE A 211 12.83 26.40 32.80
N GLU A 212 13.20 27.01 31.68
CA GLU A 212 13.37 28.44 31.50
C GLU A 212 12.66 28.91 30.23
N SER A 213 11.78 29.92 30.34
CA SER A 213 11.15 30.52 29.15
C SER A 213 12.07 31.51 28.42
N GLY A 214 13.15 31.97 29.07
CA GLY A 214 14.04 32.99 28.51
C GLY A 214 13.29 34.28 28.17
N ILE A 215 13.30 34.67 26.90
CA ILE A 215 12.57 35.85 26.41
C ILE A 215 11.09 35.52 26.16
N VAL A 216 10.19 36.05 26.99
CA VAL A 216 8.74 35.86 26.81
C VAL A 216 8.08 36.87 25.85
N GLY A 217 8.64 38.07 25.72
CA GLY A 217 8.06 39.13 24.89
C GLY A 217 6.84 39.82 25.52
N SER A 218 5.84 40.14 24.69
CA SER A 218 4.56 40.76 25.09
C SER A 218 3.35 39.92 24.65
N ASN A 219 2.18 40.18 25.22
CA ASN A 219 0.91 39.49 24.90
C ASN A 219 1.00 37.95 25.02
N GLN A 220 1.87 37.46 25.88
CA GLN A 220 2.12 36.04 26.10
C GLN A 220 0.99 35.39 26.92
N VAL A 221 0.70 34.12 26.62
CA VAL A 221 -0.01 33.21 27.53
C VAL A 221 1.06 32.46 28.33
N GLY A 222 0.95 32.46 29.66
CA GLY A 222 2.04 32.06 30.55
C GLY A 222 1.63 31.07 31.63
N ASP A 223 2.24 29.89 31.57
CA ASP A 223 2.12 28.75 32.49
C ASP A 223 0.76 28.02 32.50
N ASP A 224 -0.07 28.25 31.48
CA ASP A 224 -1.30 27.49 31.22
C ASP A 224 -1.08 26.36 30.18
N ASP A 225 -1.65 25.18 30.42
CA ASP A 225 -1.48 23.99 29.56
C ASP A 225 -2.12 24.23 28.17
N PRO A 226 -1.41 24.07 27.04
CA PRO A 226 -1.99 24.17 25.70
C PRO A 226 -3.07 23.13 25.40
N LEU A 227 -3.20 22.07 26.20
CA LEU A 227 -4.16 20.98 26.02
C LEU A 227 -4.11 20.36 24.61
N PHE A 228 -2.94 19.84 24.23
CA PHE A 228 -2.77 19.11 22.97
C PHE A 228 -3.58 17.81 22.95
N VAL A 229 -4.09 17.42 21.77
CA VAL A 229 -4.91 16.21 21.57
C VAL A 229 -4.17 14.93 21.95
N ASP A 230 -3.09 14.58 21.23
CA ASP A 230 -2.34 13.34 21.41
C ASP A 230 -0.88 13.51 20.97
N VAL A 231 -0.07 14.02 21.89
CA VAL A 231 1.37 14.28 21.70
C VAL A 231 2.16 13.03 21.32
N ALA A 232 1.76 11.84 21.78
CA ALA A 232 2.49 10.59 21.51
C ALA A 232 2.48 10.25 20.02
N GLU A 233 1.31 10.40 19.39
CA GLU A 233 1.13 10.21 17.95
C GLU A 233 1.57 11.43 17.10
N GLY A 234 1.89 12.55 17.75
CA GLY A 234 2.26 13.81 17.11
C GLY A 234 1.08 14.69 16.73
N ASP A 235 -0.09 14.45 17.33
CA ASP A 235 -1.27 15.29 17.17
C ASP A 235 -1.23 16.45 18.18
N PHE A 236 -0.72 17.60 17.70
CA PHE A 236 -0.61 18.85 18.45
C PHE A 236 -1.75 19.83 18.14
N HIS A 237 -2.90 19.35 17.63
CA HIS A 237 -4.13 20.16 17.64
C HIS A 237 -4.53 20.48 19.09
N LEU A 238 -5.26 21.57 19.29
CA LEU A 238 -5.69 22.04 20.61
C LEU A 238 -7.06 21.45 20.99
N LYS A 239 -7.30 21.17 22.28
CA LYS A 239 -8.62 20.79 22.82
C LYS A 239 -9.48 22.02 23.12
N ALA A 240 -10.78 21.78 23.32
CA ALA A 240 -11.81 22.82 23.42
C ALA A 240 -11.62 23.91 24.48
N ASP A 241 -10.81 23.69 25.52
CA ASP A 241 -10.56 24.65 26.60
C ASP A 241 -9.12 25.17 26.61
N SER A 242 -8.39 25.04 25.49
CA SER A 242 -7.00 25.50 25.39
C SER A 242 -6.89 27.03 25.57
N PRO A 243 -5.93 27.50 26.38
CA PRO A 243 -5.67 28.92 26.59
C PRO A 243 -4.96 29.57 25.40
N CYS A 244 -4.47 28.77 24.44
CA CYS A 244 -3.76 29.23 23.25
C CYS A 244 -4.71 29.49 22.05
N ILE A 245 -6.03 29.33 22.22
CA ILE A 245 -7.08 29.58 21.20
C ILE A 245 -7.52 31.05 21.19
N ASP A 246 -7.77 31.64 20.02
CA ASP A 246 -8.30 33.00 19.82
C ASP A 246 -7.43 34.16 20.43
N VAL A 247 -6.15 33.91 20.73
CA VAL A 247 -5.26 34.84 21.49
C VAL A 247 -3.98 35.26 20.76
N GLY A 248 -3.75 34.82 19.53
CA GLY A 248 -2.61 35.20 18.70
C GLY A 248 -2.76 36.56 18.01
N GLU A 249 -1.79 36.90 17.15
CA GLU A 249 -1.83 38.07 16.27
C GLU A 249 -2.19 37.67 14.83
N GLY A 250 -3.27 38.23 14.29
CA GLY A 250 -3.77 37.99 12.94
C GLY A 250 -5.13 37.29 12.94
N THR A 251 -5.53 36.76 11.79
CA THR A 251 -6.80 36.02 11.62
C THR A 251 -6.54 34.53 11.49
N ASP A 252 -7.41 33.69 12.06
CA ASP A 252 -7.38 32.26 11.78
C ASP A 252 -8.04 31.94 10.44
N VAL A 253 -7.37 31.17 9.59
CA VAL A 253 -7.91 30.79 8.27
C VAL A 253 -9.04 29.76 8.39
N ILE A 254 -9.13 29.03 9.49
CA ILE A 254 -10.08 27.94 9.67
C ILE A 254 -11.50 28.49 9.85
N ASP A 255 -11.72 29.42 10.78
CA ASP A 255 -13.04 29.97 11.10
C ASP A 255 -13.15 31.51 11.18
N ALA A 256 -12.10 32.23 10.74
CA ALA A 256 -12.03 33.68 10.66
C ALA A 256 -12.09 34.45 11.99
N THR A 257 -11.72 33.83 13.11
CA THR A 257 -11.51 34.51 14.39
C THR A 257 -10.10 35.11 14.51
N THR A 258 -9.68 35.50 15.72
CA THR A 258 -8.28 35.81 16.04
C THR A 258 -7.44 34.55 15.85
N ALA A 259 -6.25 34.66 15.26
CA ALA A 259 -5.35 33.52 15.06
C ALA A 259 -5.10 32.72 16.35
N ASP A 260 -5.18 31.38 16.27
CA ASP A 260 -4.66 30.51 17.32
C ASP A 260 -3.12 30.59 17.38
N MET A 261 -2.55 30.29 18.55
CA MET A 261 -1.11 30.04 18.66
C MET A 261 -0.81 28.56 18.37
N GLY A 262 0.38 28.30 17.81
CA GLY A 262 0.88 26.95 17.52
C GLY A 262 0.73 26.54 16.06
N ALA A 263 1.14 25.30 15.79
CA ALA A 263 1.32 24.73 14.45
C ALA A 263 0.06 24.66 13.56
N TYR A 264 -1.14 24.72 14.15
CA TYR A 264 -2.44 24.58 13.48
C TYR A 264 -3.29 25.87 13.57
N GLY A 265 -2.65 27.02 13.80
CA GLY A 265 -3.32 28.32 13.88
C GLY A 265 -2.91 29.31 12.79
N GLY A 266 -3.72 30.37 12.67
CA GLY A 266 -3.44 31.58 11.92
C GLY A 266 -3.56 31.47 10.39
N GLU A 267 -3.27 32.58 9.71
CA GLU A 267 -3.55 32.80 8.27
C GLU A 267 -2.96 31.78 7.29
N ARG A 268 -2.02 30.94 7.74
CA ARG A 268 -1.30 29.95 6.92
C ARG A 268 -1.55 28.51 7.35
N SER A 269 -2.50 28.29 8.27
CA SER A 269 -2.77 27.03 8.98
C SER A 269 -2.75 25.79 8.10
N ASP A 270 -2.36 24.67 8.71
CA ASP A 270 -2.75 23.38 8.18
C ASP A 270 -4.22 23.13 8.52
N LEU A 271 -5.02 22.94 7.48
CA LEU A 271 -6.46 22.75 7.57
C LEU A 271 -6.83 21.28 7.88
N LYS A 272 -5.84 20.39 7.92
CA LYS A 272 -6.04 18.95 7.94
C LYS A 272 -6.16 18.39 9.36
N LEU A 273 -7.37 17.96 9.72
CA LEU A 273 -7.62 17.24 10.96
C LEU A 273 -6.91 15.88 11.00
N PHE A 274 -6.43 15.49 12.18
CA PHE A 274 -5.84 14.17 12.41
C PHE A 274 -6.88 13.04 12.13
N PRO A 275 -6.49 11.94 11.45
CA PRO A 275 -7.41 10.84 11.13
C PRO A 275 -8.12 10.24 12.34
N VAL A 276 -9.34 9.73 12.13
CA VAL A 276 -10.11 9.04 13.17
C VAL A 276 -9.44 7.72 13.52
N LYS A 277 -9.21 7.49 14.82
CA LYS A 277 -8.51 6.31 15.36
C LYS A 277 -9.49 5.30 15.96
N GLY A 278 -9.06 4.04 16.06
CA GLY A 278 -9.77 3.00 16.82
C GLY A 278 -11.15 2.65 16.25
N VAL A 279 -11.36 2.79 14.94
CA VAL A 279 -12.60 2.37 14.28
C VAL A 279 -12.79 0.86 14.45
N SER A 280 -14.01 0.45 14.74
CA SER A 280 -14.43 -0.94 14.87
C SER A 280 -15.86 -1.10 14.35
N ALA A 281 -16.17 -2.25 13.76
CA ALA A 281 -17.48 -2.59 13.25
C ALA A 281 -17.89 -4.00 13.69
N SER A 282 -19.17 -4.20 14.00
CA SER A 282 -19.71 -5.50 14.41
C SER A 282 -21.12 -5.74 13.88
N ASP A 283 -21.41 -6.99 13.50
CA ASP A 283 -22.77 -7.42 13.15
C ASP A 283 -23.63 -7.47 14.43
N ILE A 284 -24.65 -6.60 14.48
CA ILE A 284 -25.64 -6.55 15.57
C ILE A 284 -27.03 -7.03 15.12
N SER A 285 -27.14 -7.70 13.98
CA SER A 285 -28.41 -8.11 13.37
C SER A 285 -29.24 -9.02 14.28
N ALA A 286 -28.59 -9.88 15.07
CA ALA A 286 -29.27 -10.72 16.06
C ALA A 286 -29.92 -9.91 17.20
N THR A 287 -29.38 -8.74 17.52
CA THR A 287 -29.89 -7.84 18.58
C THR A 287 -30.99 -6.91 18.05
N VAL A 288 -30.87 -6.44 16.80
CA VAL A 288 -31.81 -5.49 16.18
C VAL A 288 -32.98 -6.19 15.47
N GLY A 289 -32.80 -7.45 15.04
CA GLY A 289 -33.78 -8.21 14.27
C GLY A 289 -33.79 -7.89 12.76
N THR A 290 -32.90 -7.01 12.30
CA THR A 290 -32.68 -6.65 10.88
C THR A 290 -31.18 -6.52 10.62
N SER A 291 -30.75 -6.77 9.37
CA SER A 291 -29.35 -6.63 8.96
C SER A 291 -28.78 -5.26 9.34
N SER A 292 -27.89 -5.25 10.34
CA SER A 292 -27.42 -4.02 10.99
C SER A 292 -26.00 -4.16 11.52
N ILE A 293 -25.21 -3.09 11.41
CA ILE A 293 -23.84 -3.00 11.89
C ILE A 293 -23.74 -1.89 12.94
N GLU A 294 -23.09 -2.15 14.07
CA GLU A 294 -22.66 -1.13 15.01
C GLU A 294 -21.22 -0.73 14.70
N VAL A 295 -21.01 0.56 14.41
CA VAL A 295 -19.69 1.15 14.17
C VAL A 295 -19.35 2.05 15.35
N SER A 296 -18.13 1.97 15.86
CA SER A 296 -17.64 2.85 16.93
C SER A 296 -16.18 3.23 16.73
N TRP A 297 -15.77 4.38 17.26
CA TRP A 297 -14.42 4.93 17.09
C TRP A 297 -13.97 5.72 18.32
N SER A 298 -12.65 5.94 18.44
CA SER A 298 -12.12 6.87 19.43
C SER A 298 -12.46 8.31 19.03
N PRO A 299 -13.06 9.13 19.92
CA PRO A 299 -13.32 10.53 19.62
C PRO A 299 -12.03 11.29 19.28
N ASN A 300 -12.06 12.07 18.20
CA ASN A 300 -11.08 13.12 17.96
C ASN A 300 -11.40 14.29 18.91
N GLU A 301 -10.45 14.63 19.78
CA GLU A 301 -10.64 15.63 20.85
C GLU A 301 -10.30 17.07 20.43
N SER A 302 -9.91 17.29 19.17
CA SER A 302 -9.64 18.63 18.63
C SER A 302 -10.84 19.56 18.85
N TYR A 303 -10.59 20.82 19.24
CA TYR A 303 -11.65 21.81 19.46
C TYR A 303 -12.51 22.02 18.20
N LEU A 304 -11.90 21.88 17.03
CA LEU A 304 -12.55 21.96 15.73
C LEU A 304 -13.68 20.92 15.64
N VAL A 305 -13.36 19.65 15.90
CA VAL A 305 -14.34 18.56 15.91
C VAL A 305 -15.32 18.68 17.08
N THR A 306 -14.84 19.03 18.28
CA THR A 306 -15.62 18.97 19.52
C THR A 306 -16.50 20.20 19.80
N ARG A 307 -16.22 21.36 19.19
CA ARG A 307 -17.07 22.58 19.28
C ARG A 307 -18.04 22.71 18.11
N ARG A 308 -17.58 22.63 16.86
CA ARG A 308 -18.40 22.90 15.65
C ARG A 308 -18.53 21.72 14.69
N GLY A 309 -17.54 20.84 14.65
CA GLY A 309 -17.47 19.69 13.75
C GLY A 309 -18.20 18.42 14.18
N GLY A 310 -17.81 17.30 13.57
CA GLY A 310 -18.43 15.98 13.73
C GLY A 310 -17.71 14.92 12.88
N TYR A 311 -18.42 13.84 12.54
CA TYR A 311 -17.88 12.73 11.74
C TYR A 311 -18.73 12.41 10.52
N LYS A 312 -18.08 11.89 9.48
CA LYS A 312 -18.72 11.27 8.31
C LYS A 312 -18.36 9.80 8.30
N LEU A 313 -19.38 8.95 8.22
CA LEU A 313 -19.27 7.49 8.14
C LEU A 313 -19.37 7.07 6.68
N TYR A 314 -18.33 6.40 6.19
CA TYR A 314 -18.22 5.86 4.85
C TYR A 314 -18.35 4.34 4.91
N TYR A 315 -19.05 3.77 3.94
CA TYR A 315 -19.10 2.32 3.78
C TYR A 315 -19.27 1.93 2.32
N ASP A 316 -18.76 0.75 1.97
CA ASP A 316 -19.13 0.06 0.73
C ASP A 316 -19.32 -1.45 0.97
N SER A 317 -19.94 -2.13 0.02
CA SER A 317 -20.28 -3.57 0.10
C SER A 317 -19.69 -4.41 -1.05
N ASP A 318 -19.06 -3.77 -2.04
CA ASP A 318 -18.48 -4.44 -3.22
C ASP A 318 -16.95 -4.25 -3.38
N GLY A 319 -16.29 -3.44 -2.54
CA GLY A 319 -14.84 -3.23 -2.59
C GLY A 319 -14.26 -2.50 -1.38
N SER A 320 -12.93 -2.55 -1.28
CA SER A 320 -12.09 -1.77 -0.35
C SER A 320 -11.44 -0.58 -1.07
N GLY A 321 -11.23 0.51 -0.35
CA GLY A 321 -10.61 1.73 -0.84
C GLY A 321 -11.62 2.75 -1.39
N ALA A 322 -11.25 4.03 -1.28
CA ALA A 322 -12.07 5.12 -1.80
C ALA A 322 -12.14 5.12 -3.35
N PRO A 323 -13.26 5.60 -3.95
CA PRO A 323 -14.42 6.19 -3.30
C PRO A 323 -15.40 5.13 -2.75
N TYR A 324 -15.79 5.28 -1.48
CA TYR A 324 -16.88 4.51 -0.87
C TYR A 324 -18.22 5.00 -1.43
N THR A 325 -18.62 4.45 -2.59
CA THR A 325 -19.82 4.82 -3.33
C THR A 325 -21.09 4.09 -2.87
N GLY A 326 -20.96 3.28 -1.82
CA GLY A 326 -21.98 2.44 -1.23
C GLY A 326 -23.38 3.05 -1.18
N THR A 327 -24.20 2.61 -2.13
CA THR A 327 -25.55 2.16 -1.80
C THR A 327 -25.43 0.80 -1.11
N ASP A 328 -26.39 0.39 -0.29
CA ASP A 328 -26.38 -0.88 0.49
C ASP A 328 -26.51 -2.18 -0.36
N GLY A 329 -25.94 -2.16 -1.57
CA GLY A 329 -26.31 -2.97 -2.73
C GLY A 329 -26.98 -2.10 -3.80
N VAL A 330 -27.16 -2.64 -5.02
CA VAL A 330 -27.62 -1.97 -6.26
C VAL A 330 -29.03 -1.33 -6.22
N SER A 331 -29.59 -1.04 -5.04
CA SER A 331 -30.92 -0.47 -4.84
C SER A 331 -31.06 0.35 -3.55
N GLY A 332 -29.96 0.64 -2.85
CA GLY A 332 -29.99 1.19 -1.50
C GLY A 332 -30.51 2.62 -1.37
N THR A 333 -31.12 2.91 -0.22
CA THR A 333 -31.73 4.23 0.08
C THR A 333 -30.88 5.10 0.98
N LYS A 334 -29.92 4.52 1.71
CA LYS A 334 -28.87 5.24 2.44
C LYS A 334 -27.63 5.30 1.56
N LEU A 335 -27.12 6.51 1.38
CA LEU A 335 -25.92 6.79 0.59
C LEU A 335 -24.73 6.98 1.52
N SER A 336 -23.59 6.40 1.14
CA SER A 336 -22.28 6.77 1.68
C SER A 336 -21.78 8.08 1.04
N PRO A 337 -21.17 9.03 1.80
CA PRO A 337 -21.08 9.05 3.26
C PRO A 337 -22.37 9.49 3.95
N ILE A 338 -22.53 9.03 5.19
CA ILE A 338 -23.53 9.54 6.14
C ILE A 338 -22.83 10.54 7.08
N ASP A 339 -23.31 11.79 7.14
CA ASP A 339 -22.97 12.68 8.26
C ASP A 339 -23.68 12.19 9.52
N VAL A 340 -22.90 11.77 10.52
CA VAL A 340 -23.40 11.22 11.78
C VAL A 340 -23.32 12.24 12.93
N GLY A 341 -22.85 13.47 12.64
CA GLY A 341 -22.63 14.52 13.63
C GLY A 341 -21.56 14.15 14.66
N ARG A 342 -21.66 14.74 15.85
CA ARG A 342 -20.67 14.59 16.94
C ARG A 342 -21.00 13.41 17.85
N VAL A 343 -20.91 12.20 17.32
CA VAL A 343 -21.08 10.92 18.04
C VAL A 343 -19.79 10.11 18.04
N GLY A 344 -19.63 9.19 19.00
CA GLY A 344 -18.53 8.20 19.03
C GLY A 344 -18.91 6.82 18.47
N SER A 345 -20.18 6.64 18.08
CA SER A 345 -20.69 5.42 17.47
C SER A 345 -21.94 5.71 16.65
N TYR A 346 -22.20 4.85 15.66
CA TYR A 346 -23.38 4.92 14.80
C TYR A 346 -23.86 3.52 14.42
N ARG A 347 -25.17 3.35 14.28
CA ARG A 347 -25.79 2.09 13.86
C ARG A 347 -26.24 2.20 12.41
N LEU A 348 -25.55 1.49 11.53
CA LEU A 348 -26.00 1.25 10.16
C LEU A 348 -27.13 0.22 10.24
N THR A 349 -28.37 0.64 10.03
CA THR A 349 -29.57 -0.20 10.05
C THR A 349 -30.19 -0.33 8.67
N GLU A 350 -31.05 -1.34 8.48
CA GLU A 350 -31.81 -1.57 7.25
C GLU A 350 -30.92 -1.90 6.03
N LEU A 351 -29.76 -2.51 6.28
CA LEU A 351 -28.83 -2.92 5.25
C LEU A 351 -29.42 -4.06 4.42
N SER A 352 -29.09 -4.11 3.13
CA SER A 352 -29.55 -5.16 2.20
C SER A 352 -28.39 -6.04 1.72
N PRO A 353 -27.72 -6.82 2.60
CA PRO A 353 -26.57 -7.63 2.21
C PRO A 353 -26.93 -8.59 1.07
N ARG A 354 -26.39 -8.35 -0.12
CA ARG A 354 -26.54 -9.21 -1.30
C ARG A 354 -25.21 -9.90 -1.57
N SER A 355 -25.18 -11.21 -1.40
CA SER A 355 -24.22 -12.07 -2.09
C SER A 355 -25.00 -13.02 -3.00
N GLY A 356 -24.59 -13.11 -4.27
CA GLY A 356 -25.04 -14.20 -5.13
C GLY A 356 -24.34 -15.50 -4.70
N ALA A 357 -24.87 -16.65 -5.11
CA ALA A 357 -24.07 -17.87 -5.09
C ALA A 357 -22.82 -17.66 -5.97
N PRO A 358 -21.59 -17.88 -5.46
CA PRO A 358 -20.38 -17.68 -6.26
C PRO A 358 -20.29 -18.65 -7.45
N ASP A 359 -19.40 -18.35 -8.38
CA ASP A 359 -19.04 -19.29 -9.44
C ASP A 359 -18.45 -20.59 -8.86
N ILE A 360 -18.67 -21.70 -9.55
CA ILE A 360 -18.17 -23.02 -9.14
C ILE A 360 -16.62 -23.02 -9.24
N PRO A 361 -15.88 -23.28 -8.15
CA PRO A 361 -14.42 -23.29 -8.21
C PRO A 361 -13.90 -24.48 -9.01
N ARG A 362 -12.77 -24.27 -9.70
CA ARG A 362 -12.10 -25.30 -10.49
C ARG A 362 -10.89 -25.87 -9.75
N ILE A 363 -10.91 -27.18 -9.44
CA ILE A 363 -9.72 -27.86 -8.90
C ILE A 363 -8.61 -27.88 -9.97
N VAL A 364 -7.43 -27.41 -9.57
CA VAL A 364 -6.21 -27.36 -10.39
C VAL A 364 -5.41 -28.65 -10.24
N ALA A 365 -5.22 -29.12 -9.01
CA ALA A 365 -4.50 -30.36 -8.72
C ALA A 365 -4.93 -31.02 -7.40
N VAL A 366 -4.82 -32.34 -7.36
CA VAL A 366 -4.84 -33.15 -6.13
C VAL A 366 -3.52 -33.92 -6.08
N THR A 367 -2.64 -33.54 -5.16
CA THR A 367 -1.27 -34.06 -5.05
C THR A 367 -1.19 -35.05 -3.88
N PRO A 368 -0.88 -36.33 -4.12
CA PRO A 368 -0.68 -37.31 -3.05
C PRO A 368 0.50 -37.02 -2.13
N GLY A 369 0.36 -37.41 -0.87
CA GLY A 369 1.47 -37.66 0.03
C GLY A 369 1.13 -38.73 1.06
N ASN A 370 2.06 -39.00 1.97
CA ASN A 370 1.82 -39.98 3.03
C ASN A 370 0.62 -39.54 3.89
N GLU A 371 -0.42 -40.37 3.90
CA GLU A 371 -1.65 -40.18 4.67
C GLU A 371 -2.35 -38.84 4.42
N ARG A 372 -2.11 -38.22 3.25
CA ARG A 372 -2.62 -36.89 2.93
C ARG A 372 -2.84 -36.64 1.43
N LEU A 373 -3.72 -35.69 1.13
CA LEU A 373 -3.90 -35.10 -0.20
C LEU A 373 -3.80 -33.58 -0.08
N GLN A 374 -2.89 -32.96 -0.84
CA GLN A 374 -2.87 -31.51 -1.02
C GLN A 374 -3.73 -31.16 -2.23
N VAL A 375 -4.78 -30.37 -2.01
CA VAL A 375 -5.77 -29.97 -3.00
C VAL A 375 -5.54 -28.49 -3.30
N SER A 376 -5.55 -28.10 -4.57
CA SER A 376 -5.46 -26.71 -5.01
C SER A 376 -6.53 -26.38 -6.05
N TRP A 377 -7.03 -25.14 -6.04
CA TRP A 377 -8.09 -24.67 -6.93
C TRP A 377 -7.84 -23.24 -7.44
N GLU A 378 -8.61 -22.82 -8.44
CA GLU A 378 -8.66 -21.44 -8.94
C GLU A 378 -9.45 -20.54 -7.98
N ALA A 379 -9.01 -19.30 -7.80
CA ALA A 379 -9.70 -18.33 -6.96
C ALA A 379 -11.00 -17.87 -7.65
N VAL A 380 -12.10 -17.86 -6.90
CA VAL A 380 -13.42 -17.38 -7.35
C VAL A 380 -13.59 -15.92 -6.92
N SER A 381 -14.03 -15.07 -7.85
CA SER A 381 -14.30 -13.66 -7.56
C SER A 381 -15.46 -13.52 -6.57
N GLY A 382 -15.31 -12.65 -5.56
CA GLY A 382 -16.30 -12.45 -4.50
C GLY A 382 -16.41 -13.58 -3.47
N ALA A 383 -15.62 -14.66 -3.58
CA ALA A 383 -15.60 -15.70 -2.55
C ALA A 383 -14.87 -15.23 -1.29
N THR A 384 -15.57 -15.26 -0.16
CA THR A 384 -15.04 -14.98 1.18
C THR A 384 -14.45 -16.21 1.87
N GLY A 385 -14.54 -17.39 1.23
CA GLY A 385 -13.99 -18.66 1.71
C GLY A 385 -14.38 -19.81 0.78
N TYR A 386 -14.03 -21.04 1.17
CA TYR A 386 -14.36 -22.26 0.43
C TYR A 386 -14.79 -23.37 1.39
N GLN A 387 -15.58 -24.31 0.89
CA GLN A 387 -15.86 -25.57 1.58
C GLN A 387 -15.24 -26.72 0.77
N LEU A 388 -14.36 -27.48 1.42
CA LEU A 388 -13.72 -28.65 0.85
C LEU A 388 -14.51 -29.90 1.25
N TYR A 389 -14.85 -30.74 0.28
CA TYR A 389 -15.58 -32.00 0.45
C TYR A 389 -14.71 -33.17 0.06
N TYR A 390 -14.73 -34.26 0.83
CA TYR A 390 -14.02 -35.49 0.48
C TYR A 390 -14.63 -36.75 1.09
N GLY A 391 -14.40 -37.88 0.42
CA GLY A 391 -14.82 -39.21 0.87
C GLY A 391 -14.40 -40.32 -0.09
N ILE A 392 -14.79 -41.56 0.21
CA ILE A 392 -14.39 -42.74 -0.58
C ILE A 392 -15.50 -43.08 -1.59
N SER A 393 -16.72 -43.27 -1.11
CA SER A 393 -17.89 -43.65 -1.92
C SER A 393 -18.60 -42.41 -2.46
N ASP A 394 -18.82 -41.42 -1.59
CA ASP A 394 -19.39 -40.11 -1.92
C ASP A 394 -18.48 -38.98 -1.44
N VAL A 395 -18.49 -37.84 -2.15
CA VAL A 395 -17.63 -36.69 -1.80
C VAL A 395 -18.14 -35.95 -0.56
N GLY A 396 -19.43 -36.07 -0.23
CA GLY A 396 -20.05 -35.43 0.94
C GLY A 396 -19.86 -36.16 2.27
N GLU A 397 -19.13 -37.29 2.32
CA GLU A 397 -18.87 -38.05 3.56
C GLU A 397 -18.19 -37.20 4.65
N LYS A 398 -17.29 -36.30 4.26
CA LYS A 398 -16.60 -35.35 5.14
C LYS A 398 -16.51 -33.98 4.47
N SER A 399 -16.45 -32.92 5.27
CA SER A 399 -16.13 -31.58 4.76
C SER A 399 -15.31 -30.76 5.75
N VAL A 400 -14.63 -29.73 5.24
CA VAL A 400 -13.81 -28.78 6.02
C VAL A 400 -14.01 -27.38 5.45
N HIS A 401 -14.19 -26.40 6.34
CA HIS A 401 -14.23 -24.99 5.97
C HIS A 401 -12.81 -24.43 5.80
N VAL A 402 -12.58 -23.70 4.72
CA VAL A 402 -11.31 -23.06 4.37
C VAL A 402 -11.56 -21.55 4.27
N PRO A 403 -11.22 -20.77 5.32
CA PRO A 403 -11.63 -19.37 5.41
C PRO A 403 -10.85 -18.44 4.47
N SER A 404 -9.67 -18.85 3.99
CA SER A 404 -8.89 -18.10 3.00
C SER A 404 -7.88 -18.97 2.26
N GLY A 405 -7.39 -18.47 1.13
CA GLY A 405 -6.46 -19.18 0.25
C GLY A 405 -7.14 -20.20 -0.67
N THR A 406 -6.33 -20.80 -1.56
CA THR A 406 -6.80 -21.72 -2.60
C THR A 406 -6.07 -23.08 -2.59
N VAL A 407 -5.45 -23.41 -1.45
CA VAL A 407 -4.73 -24.68 -1.23
C VAL A 407 -5.04 -25.19 0.17
N TYR A 408 -5.39 -26.48 0.28
CA TYR A 408 -5.62 -27.14 1.56
C TYR A 408 -5.00 -28.55 1.57
N THR A 409 -4.54 -29.01 2.74
CA THR A 409 -3.97 -30.36 2.89
C THR A 409 -4.85 -31.22 3.79
N ILE A 410 -5.64 -32.09 3.17
CA ILE A 410 -6.40 -33.12 3.88
C ILE A 410 -5.40 -34.13 4.46
N SER A 411 -5.44 -34.38 5.76
CA SER A 411 -4.56 -35.30 6.47
C SER A 411 -5.35 -36.47 7.07
N GLU A 412 -4.68 -37.42 7.74
CA GLU A 412 -5.29 -38.60 8.38
C GLU A 412 -6.07 -39.50 7.39
N LEU A 413 -5.59 -39.57 6.15
CA LEU A 413 -6.15 -40.42 5.10
C LEU A 413 -5.43 -41.77 5.03
N SER A 414 -6.14 -42.82 4.62
CA SER A 414 -5.52 -44.14 4.44
C SER A 414 -4.77 -44.20 3.11
N ASN A 415 -3.49 -44.58 3.15
CA ASN A 415 -2.70 -44.83 1.94
C ASN A 415 -3.31 -45.95 1.09
N GLY A 416 -3.24 -45.83 -0.24
CA GLY A 416 -3.80 -46.79 -1.19
C GLY A 416 -5.32 -46.70 -1.38
N VAL A 417 -6.03 -45.91 -0.58
CA VAL A 417 -7.48 -45.68 -0.72
C VAL A 417 -7.73 -44.53 -1.70
N ASN A 418 -8.62 -44.73 -2.68
CA ASN A 418 -8.95 -43.73 -3.68
C ASN A 418 -10.06 -42.81 -3.16
N TYR A 419 -9.69 -41.59 -2.76
CA TYR A 419 -10.62 -40.57 -2.30
C TYR A 419 -11.10 -39.70 -3.46
N GLN A 420 -12.36 -39.29 -3.39
CA GLN A 420 -12.98 -38.26 -4.21
C GLN A 420 -12.93 -36.94 -3.44
N VAL A 421 -12.68 -35.83 -4.13
CA VAL A 421 -12.54 -34.49 -3.57
C VAL A 421 -13.28 -33.48 -4.45
N ALA A 422 -14.05 -32.59 -3.84
CA ALA A 422 -14.71 -31.46 -4.49
C ALA A 422 -14.55 -30.19 -3.64
N VAL A 423 -14.65 -29.02 -4.27
CA VAL A 423 -14.62 -27.71 -3.61
C VAL A 423 -15.87 -26.93 -4.00
N SER A 424 -16.45 -26.17 -3.08
CA SER A 424 -17.38 -25.09 -3.39
C SER A 424 -16.84 -23.76 -2.84
N ALA A 425 -17.26 -22.66 -3.45
CA ALA A 425 -16.93 -21.32 -3.01
C ALA A 425 -18.05 -20.78 -2.12
N VAL A 426 -17.69 -20.05 -1.07
CA VAL A 426 -18.62 -19.42 -0.12
C VAL A 426 -18.45 -17.92 -0.24
N ALA A 427 -19.56 -17.18 -0.36
CA ALA A 427 -19.58 -15.73 -0.23
C ALA A 427 -20.56 -15.30 0.86
N VAL A 428 -20.20 -14.24 1.57
CA VAL A 428 -21.09 -13.46 2.42
C VAL A 428 -20.84 -11.99 2.13
N ALA A 429 -21.86 -11.13 2.22
CA ALA A 429 -21.66 -9.71 1.96
C ALA A 429 -20.66 -9.14 2.97
N THR A 430 -19.65 -8.43 2.49
CA THR A 430 -18.60 -7.84 3.35
C THR A 430 -18.67 -6.34 3.21
N TYR A 431 -18.99 -5.66 4.31
CA TYR A 431 -19.00 -4.20 4.37
C TYR A 431 -17.61 -3.70 4.79
N VAL A 432 -17.00 -2.86 3.96
CA VAL A 432 -15.80 -2.10 4.29
C VAL A 432 -16.24 -0.73 4.79
N ILE A 433 -15.68 -0.27 5.90
CA ILE A 433 -16.13 0.92 6.64
C ILE A 433 -14.93 1.78 7.02
N ALA A 434 -15.06 3.09 6.83
CA ALA A 434 -14.09 4.10 7.25
C ALA A 434 -14.80 5.35 7.82
N VAL A 435 -14.08 6.17 8.58
CA VAL A 435 -14.63 7.39 9.21
C VAL A 435 -13.68 8.57 8.96
N THR A 436 -14.22 9.75 8.63
CA THR A 436 -13.48 11.03 8.70
C THR A 436 -14.06 11.94 9.77
N ALA A 437 -13.25 12.84 10.30
CA ALA A 437 -13.68 13.97 11.10
C ALA A 437 -13.72 15.24 10.25
N TYR A 438 -14.61 16.19 10.60
CA TYR A 438 -14.68 17.52 9.99
C TYR A 438 -14.81 18.60 11.07
N ASP A 439 -14.51 19.86 10.74
CA ASP A 439 -14.39 20.99 11.68
C ASP A 439 -15.69 21.81 11.90
N GLY A 440 -16.65 21.67 11.00
CA GLY A 440 -17.95 22.34 11.04
C GLY A 440 -17.97 23.77 10.48
N THR A 441 -16.91 24.22 9.81
CA THR A 441 -16.85 25.55 9.16
C THR A 441 -17.55 25.55 7.80
N GLY A 442 -17.84 24.36 7.26
CA GLY A 442 -18.50 24.15 5.96
C GLY A 442 -17.54 24.02 4.78
N ALA A 443 -16.23 24.18 5.02
CA ALA A 443 -15.19 24.00 4.02
C ALA A 443 -14.83 22.50 3.89
N SER A 444 -15.18 21.88 2.76
CA SER A 444 -15.01 20.44 2.53
C SER A 444 -13.56 19.96 2.43
N ASN A 445 -12.60 20.89 2.39
CA ASN A 445 -11.16 20.63 2.37
C ASN A 445 -10.54 20.55 3.79
N HIS A 446 -11.33 20.70 4.85
CA HIS A 446 -10.87 20.60 6.25
C HIS A 446 -11.15 19.20 6.87
N ASP A 447 -11.77 18.29 6.10
CA ASP A 447 -11.98 16.89 6.49
C ASP A 447 -10.64 16.17 6.71
N SER A 448 -10.56 15.35 7.77
CA SER A 448 -9.44 14.44 8.00
C SER A 448 -9.25 13.47 6.83
N ASP A 449 -8.11 12.76 6.77
CA ASP A 449 -8.08 11.54 5.96
C ASP A 449 -9.01 10.48 6.58
N TYR A 450 -9.33 9.48 5.76
CA TYR A 450 -10.00 8.27 6.24
C TYR A 450 -9.22 7.64 7.40
N SER A 451 -9.95 7.11 8.37
CA SER A 451 -9.44 6.11 9.29
C SER A 451 -8.86 4.90 8.55
N ASP A 452 -8.14 4.04 9.28
CA ASP A 452 -7.95 2.66 8.85
C ASP A 452 -9.31 2.01 8.52
N GLU A 453 -9.35 1.21 7.47
CA GLU A 453 -10.55 0.48 7.06
C GLU A 453 -10.83 -0.69 8.01
N VAL A 454 -12.10 -0.89 8.35
CA VAL A 454 -12.57 -2.12 9.00
C VAL A 454 -13.55 -2.87 8.11
N SER A 455 -13.48 -4.20 8.13
CA SER A 455 -14.38 -5.06 7.37
C SER A 455 -15.26 -5.89 8.29
N VAL A 456 -16.54 -6.01 7.95
CA VAL A 456 -17.51 -6.87 8.67
C VAL A 456 -18.37 -7.66 7.69
N THR A 457 -18.44 -8.97 7.90
CA THR A 457 -19.33 -9.86 7.13
C THR A 457 -20.75 -9.79 7.68
N LEU A 458 -21.75 -9.64 6.81
CA LEU A 458 -23.15 -9.45 7.18
C LEU A 458 -24.08 -10.39 6.40
N GLY A 459 -25.03 -10.99 7.12
CA GLY A 459 -26.06 -11.85 6.54
C GLY A 459 -25.65 -13.32 6.38
N THR A 460 -26.44 -14.07 5.62
CA THR A 460 -26.25 -15.52 5.44
C THR A 460 -25.18 -15.82 4.38
N PRO A 461 -24.21 -16.71 4.64
CA PRO A 461 -23.30 -17.19 3.60
C PRO A 461 -24.03 -17.98 2.52
N HIS A 462 -23.72 -17.70 1.26
CA HIS A 462 -24.17 -18.44 0.08
C HIS A 462 -23.04 -19.31 -0.45
N GLU A 463 -23.31 -20.61 -0.58
CA GLU A 463 -22.39 -21.60 -1.15
C GLU A 463 -22.69 -21.80 -2.64
N SER A 464 -21.64 -21.95 -3.46
CA SER A 464 -21.76 -22.37 -4.86
C SER A 464 -22.17 -23.83 -4.97
N GLU A 465 -22.58 -24.26 -6.16
CA GLU A 465 -22.53 -25.68 -6.49
C GLU A 465 -21.10 -26.24 -6.35
N ARG A 466 -20.98 -27.53 -6.06
CA ARG A 466 -19.67 -28.19 -5.90
C ARG A 466 -18.97 -28.37 -7.24
N SER A 467 -17.65 -28.26 -7.23
CA SER A 467 -16.79 -28.62 -8.36
C SER A 467 -17.03 -30.07 -8.79
N LEU A 468 -16.72 -30.38 -10.05
CA LEU A 468 -16.60 -31.77 -10.48
C LEU A 468 -15.59 -32.51 -9.56
N PRO A 469 -15.91 -33.73 -9.08
CA PRO A 469 -15.05 -34.42 -8.14
C PRO A 469 -13.77 -34.90 -8.81
N MET A 470 -12.62 -34.49 -8.27
CA MET A 470 -11.31 -35.01 -8.65
C MET A 470 -10.91 -36.16 -7.72
N ARG A 471 -10.14 -37.13 -8.23
CA ARG A 471 -9.68 -38.28 -7.45
C ARG A 471 -8.23 -38.14 -7.03
N GLY A 472 -7.93 -38.58 -5.81
CA GLY A 472 -6.60 -38.68 -5.26
C GLY A 472 -6.46 -39.92 -4.39
N THR A 473 -5.34 -40.63 -4.55
CA THR A 473 -4.98 -41.77 -3.71
C THR A 473 -3.75 -41.36 -2.89
N PRO A 474 -3.84 -41.18 -1.57
CA PRO A 474 -2.68 -40.99 -0.72
C PRO A 474 -1.73 -42.17 -0.89
N GLU A 475 -0.43 -41.88 -0.97
CA GLU A 475 0.60 -42.89 -1.12
C GLU A 475 1.70 -42.58 -0.11
N LEU A 476 2.15 -43.60 0.62
CA LEU A 476 3.33 -43.48 1.46
C LEU A 476 4.50 -43.09 0.55
N ILE A 477 4.98 -41.85 0.67
CA ILE A 477 6.19 -41.40 -0.01
C ILE A 477 7.38 -42.07 0.68
N GLU A 478 7.59 -43.35 0.40
CA GLU A 478 8.69 -44.09 1.00
C GLU A 478 10.03 -43.45 0.59
N PRO A 479 10.94 -43.22 1.54
CA PRO A 479 12.26 -42.68 1.28
C PRO A 479 13.16 -43.75 0.63
N VAL A 480 12.81 -44.18 -0.60
CA VAL A 480 13.36 -45.33 -1.32
C VAL A 480 13.32 -46.58 -0.42
N PRO A 481 12.28 -47.43 -0.53
CA PRO A 481 12.37 -48.75 0.08
C PRO A 481 13.64 -49.41 -0.44
N ASN A 482 14.24 -50.32 0.33
CA ASN A 482 15.17 -51.31 -0.22
C ASN A 482 14.36 -52.27 -1.13
N LEU A 483 13.85 -51.73 -2.24
CA LEU A 483 13.11 -52.45 -3.26
C LEU A 483 14.07 -53.49 -3.84
N PRO A 484 13.75 -54.79 -3.75
CA PRO A 484 14.54 -55.79 -4.43
C PRO A 484 14.41 -55.58 -5.95
N ASN A 485 15.37 -54.86 -6.55
CA ASN A 485 15.62 -54.76 -7.99
C ASN A 485 14.44 -54.37 -8.92
N GLU A 486 13.40 -53.65 -8.44
CA GLU A 486 12.14 -53.47 -9.19
C GLU A 486 11.73 -52.04 -9.62
N GLY A 487 12.45 -50.97 -9.20
CA GLY A 487 12.06 -49.55 -9.47
C GLY A 487 13.02 -48.70 -10.33
N CYS A 488 12.54 -47.53 -10.82
CA CYS A 488 13.36 -46.53 -11.53
C CYS A 488 13.75 -45.35 -10.63
N PHE A 489 14.69 -45.55 -9.71
CA PHE A 489 15.02 -44.61 -8.62
C PHE A 489 15.22 -43.14 -9.03
N ILE A 490 16.00 -42.85 -10.08
CA ILE A 490 16.26 -41.47 -10.53
C ILE A 490 14.97 -40.78 -10.99
N ALA A 491 14.11 -41.52 -11.70
CA ALA A 491 12.83 -40.99 -12.16
C ALA A 491 11.88 -40.79 -10.97
N THR A 492 11.78 -41.76 -10.05
CA THR A 492 10.97 -41.63 -8.83
C THR A 492 11.45 -40.48 -7.93
N ALA A 493 12.76 -40.23 -7.82
CA ALA A 493 13.32 -39.10 -7.07
C ALA A 493 12.98 -37.74 -7.72
N ALA A 494 12.96 -37.68 -9.05
CA ALA A 494 12.64 -36.46 -9.80
C ALA A 494 11.13 -36.18 -9.87
N TYR A 495 10.29 -37.18 -10.16
CA TYR A 495 8.84 -37.04 -10.31
C TYR A 495 8.07 -37.20 -8.99
N GLY A 496 8.69 -37.71 -7.93
CA GLY A 496 8.21 -37.67 -6.55
C GLY A 496 7.49 -38.94 -6.05
N TYR A 497 6.88 -39.72 -6.94
CA TYR A 497 6.07 -40.90 -6.59
C TYR A 497 6.25 -42.06 -7.59
N TYR A 498 5.89 -43.28 -7.18
CA TYR A 498 6.22 -44.52 -7.90
C TYR A 498 5.32 -44.77 -9.12
N ALA A 499 4.06 -44.34 -9.03
CA ALA A 499 3.05 -44.49 -10.07
C ALA A 499 2.99 -43.34 -11.10
N ALA A 500 3.96 -42.40 -11.08
CA ALA A 500 3.95 -41.25 -11.98
C ALA A 500 3.94 -41.70 -13.46
N PRO A 501 3.12 -41.09 -14.36
CA PRO A 501 3.01 -41.51 -15.75
C PRO A 501 4.36 -41.54 -16.51
N GLU A 502 5.29 -40.68 -16.12
CA GLU A 502 6.66 -40.61 -16.65
C GLU A 502 7.51 -41.78 -16.15
N VAL A 503 7.39 -42.11 -14.85
CA VAL A 503 8.08 -43.24 -14.21
C VAL A 503 7.57 -44.57 -14.78
N GLN A 504 6.25 -44.71 -14.94
CA GLN A 504 5.65 -45.91 -15.50
C GLN A 504 6.09 -46.15 -16.96
N ARG A 505 6.15 -45.10 -17.80
CA ARG A 505 6.66 -45.20 -19.18
C ARG A 505 8.11 -45.71 -19.23
N LEU A 506 8.97 -45.27 -18.31
CA LEU A 506 10.36 -45.75 -18.23
C LEU A 506 10.47 -47.19 -17.71
N ARG A 507 9.59 -47.60 -16.80
CA ARG A 507 9.50 -48.98 -16.30
C ARG A 507 9.02 -49.94 -17.39
N ASP A 508 7.97 -49.59 -18.12
CA ASP A 508 7.51 -50.34 -19.28
C ASP A 508 8.61 -50.54 -20.32
N PHE A 509 9.44 -49.51 -20.58
CA PHE A 509 10.59 -49.61 -21.48
C PHE A 509 11.71 -50.52 -20.94
N ARG A 510 12.01 -50.42 -19.64
CA ARG A 510 12.93 -51.35 -18.96
C ARG A 510 12.47 -52.80 -19.13
N ASP A 511 11.21 -53.06 -18.84
CA ASP A 511 10.68 -54.42 -18.72
C ASP A 511 10.40 -55.07 -20.09
N LYS A 512 9.85 -54.31 -21.04
CA LYS A 512 9.48 -54.82 -22.38
C LYS A 512 10.65 -54.81 -23.38
N LEU A 513 11.64 -53.93 -23.22
CA LEU A 513 12.71 -53.72 -24.21
C LEU A 513 14.13 -53.89 -23.68
N LEU A 514 14.49 -53.38 -22.50
CA LEU A 514 15.87 -53.53 -22.00
C LEU A 514 16.15 -54.95 -21.48
N LEU A 515 15.27 -55.50 -20.64
CA LEU A 515 15.48 -56.81 -20.00
C LEU A 515 15.50 -58.00 -20.96
N THR A 516 14.98 -57.86 -22.18
CA THR A 516 14.99 -58.92 -23.20
C THR A 516 16.40 -59.18 -23.74
N SER A 517 17.29 -58.18 -23.75
CA SER A 517 18.65 -58.28 -24.30
C SER A 517 19.74 -58.48 -23.22
N PRO A 518 20.84 -59.21 -23.49
CA PRO A 518 21.95 -59.36 -22.54
C PRO A 518 22.61 -58.02 -22.15
N ALA A 519 22.80 -57.12 -23.13
CA ALA A 519 23.38 -55.79 -22.90
C ALA A 519 22.45 -54.90 -22.07
N GLY A 520 21.14 -54.93 -22.33
CA GLY A 520 20.15 -54.19 -21.54
C GLY A 520 20.04 -54.71 -20.11
N ARG A 521 20.14 -56.03 -19.87
CA ARG A 521 20.25 -56.59 -18.51
C ARG A 521 21.49 -56.10 -17.75
N LEU A 522 22.65 -56.03 -18.41
CA LEU A 522 23.86 -55.47 -17.80
C LEU A 522 23.72 -53.97 -17.48
N PHE A 523 23.15 -53.19 -18.40
CA PHE A 523 22.86 -51.77 -18.18
C PHE A 523 21.92 -51.55 -16.98
N VAL A 524 20.86 -52.35 -16.89
CA VAL A 524 19.89 -52.29 -15.78
C VAL A 524 20.56 -52.68 -14.45
N GLN A 525 21.41 -53.72 -14.43
CA GLN A 525 22.19 -54.08 -13.22
C GLN A 525 23.13 -52.96 -12.77
N LEU A 526 23.83 -52.30 -13.70
CA LEU A 526 24.70 -51.16 -13.38
C LEU A 526 23.89 -49.98 -12.85
N TYR A 527 22.73 -49.70 -13.45
CA TYR A 527 21.79 -48.69 -12.98
C TYR A 527 21.36 -48.95 -11.53
N TYR A 528 20.90 -50.17 -11.21
CA TYR A 528 20.49 -50.53 -9.84
C TYR A 528 21.65 -50.41 -8.83
N ARG A 529 22.89 -50.68 -9.25
CA ARG A 529 24.07 -50.59 -8.37
C ARG A 529 24.52 -49.16 -8.07
N VAL A 530 24.34 -48.21 -9.00
CA VAL A 530 24.93 -46.86 -8.92
C VAL A 530 23.89 -45.78 -8.62
N SER A 531 22.67 -45.90 -9.13
CA SER A 531 21.66 -44.84 -9.04
C SER A 531 21.06 -44.54 -7.65
N PRO A 532 21.02 -45.45 -6.65
CA PRO A 532 20.41 -45.14 -5.35
C PRO A 532 21.05 -43.94 -4.63
N HIS A 533 22.38 -43.80 -4.69
CA HIS A 533 23.09 -42.66 -4.10
C HIS A 533 22.66 -41.32 -4.73
N TRP A 534 22.62 -41.26 -6.07
CA TRP A 534 22.21 -40.05 -6.80
C TRP A 534 20.72 -39.74 -6.62
N ALA A 535 19.88 -40.75 -6.47
CA ALA A 535 18.45 -40.57 -6.21
C ALA A 535 18.17 -39.90 -4.85
N ALA A 536 19.01 -40.15 -3.83
CA ALA A 536 18.90 -39.49 -2.54
C ALA A 536 19.19 -37.97 -2.66
N GLU A 537 20.29 -37.59 -3.32
CA GLU A 537 20.68 -36.19 -3.55
C GLU A 537 19.63 -35.42 -4.38
N ILE A 538 19.11 -36.03 -5.45
CA ILE A 538 18.07 -35.42 -6.29
C ILE A 538 16.78 -35.18 -5.49
N ARG A 539 16.42 -36.08 -4.56
CA ARG A 539 15.21 -35.91 -3.73
C ARG A 539 15.31 -34.71 -2.79
N ALA A 540 16.50 -34.38 -2.30
CA ALA A 540 16.73 -33.30 -1.33
C ALA A 540 16.67 -31.88 -1.95
N ASN A 541 16.70 -31.73 -3.28
CA ASN A 541 16.86 -30.43 -3.94
C ASN A 541 15.88 -30.25 -5.11
N GLU A 542 14.95 -29.29 -5.00
CA GLU A 542 13.95 -28.99 -6.04
C GLU A 542 14.56 -28.55 -7.39
N GLY A 543 15.69 -27.83 -7.37
CA GLY A 543 16.41 -27.45 -8.59
C GLY A 543 16.98 -28.66 -9.34
N LEU A 544 17.53 -29.64 -8.61
CA LEU A 544 17.98 -30.90 -9.20
C LEU A 544 16.80 -31.71 -9.77
N LYS A 545 15.65 -31.74 -9.11
CA LYS A 545 14.44 -32.39 -9.65
C LYS A 545 14.04 -31.79 -10.99
N GLN A 546 13.99 -30.46 -11.10
CA GLN A 546 13.65 -29.79 -12.37
C GLN A 546 14.66 -30.12 -13.48
N GLY A 547 15.96 -30.04 -13.20
CA GLY A 547 17.01 -30.42 -14.16
C GLY A 547 16.90 -31.88 -14.63
N VAL A 548 16.63 -32.80 -13.71
CA VAL A 548 16.47 -34.23 -14.04
C VAL A 548 15.17 -34.49 -14.80
N ARG A 549 14.05 -33.82 -14.49
CA ARG A 549 12.81 -33.89 -15.28
C ARG A 549 13.04 -33.43 -16.73
N LEU A 550 13.81 -32.35 -16.92
CA LEU A 550 14.17 -31.85 -18.26
C LEU A 550 15.01 -32.89 -19.02
N LEU A 551 16.07 -33.42 -18.40
CA LEU A 551 16.96 -34.42 -19.01
C LEU A 551 16.26 -35.75 -19.31
N LEU A 552 15.32 -36.17 -18.47
CA LEU A 552 14.54 -37.39 -18.69
C LEU A 552 13.40 -37.21 -19.70
N SER A 553 12.91 -36.00 -19.94
CA SER A 553 11.76 -35.77 -20.84
C SER A 553 11.88 -36.38 -22.26
N PRO A 554 13.00 -36.28 -23.00
CA PRO A 554 13.15 -36.97 -24.29
C PRO A 554 13.22 -38.49 -24.14
N LEU A 555 13.81 -38.99 -23.05
CA LEU A 555 13.87 -40.43 -22.75
C LEU A 555 12.47 -40.99 -22.44
N VAL A 556 11.65 -40.26 -21.68
CA VAL A 556 10.26 -40.62 -21.36
C VAL A 556 9.38 -40.63 -22.63
N ALA A 557 9.56 -39.65 -23.52
CA ALA A 557 8.83 -39.59 -24.79
C ALA A 557 9.20 -40.75 -25.72
N THR A 558 10.50 -41.02 -25.92
CA THR A 558 10.99 -42.13 -26.74
C THR A 558 10.63 -43.50 -26.15
N ALA A 559 10.71 -43.67 -24.83
CA ALA A 559 10.24 -44.86 -24.12
C ALA A 559 8.76 -45.14 -24.35
N GLY A 560 7.91 -44.12 -24.22
CA GLY A 560 6.47 -44.20 -24.53
C GLY A 560 6.20 -44.56 -26.00
N LEU A 561 6.97 -43.99 -26.94
CA LEU A 561 6.83 -44.32 -28.36
C LEU A 561 7.23 -45.77 -28.66
N LEU A 562 8.39 -46.22 -28.18
CA LEU A 562 8.92 -47.56 -28.47
C LEU A 562 8.13 -48.69 -27.79
N THR A 563 7.46 -48.40 -26.68
CA THR A 563 6.55 -49.35 -26.00
C THR A 563 5.11 -49.30 -26.53
N SER A 564 4.79 -48.37 -27.44
CA SER A 564 3.51 -48.31 -28.14
C SER A 564 3.46 -49.27 -29.33
N VAL A 565 2.24 -49.66 -29.74
CA VAL A 565 2.01 -50.47 -30.94
C VAL A 565 2.63 -49.84 -32.19
N VAL A 566 2.59 -48.50 -32.30
CA VAL A 566 3.17 -47.75 -33.43
C VAL A 566 4.70 -47.88 -33.46
N GLY A 567 5.35 -47.83 -32.30
CA GLY A 567 6.80 -48.01 -32.18
C GLY A 567 7.26 -49.41 -32.59
N MET A 568 6.52 -50.46 -32.21
CA MET A 568 6.81 -51.83 -32.62
C MET A 568 6.79 -52.00 -34.15
N TRP A 569 5.82 -51.42 -34.84
CA TRP A 569 5.76 -51.42 -36.31
C TRP A 569 6.91 -50.64 -36.96
N LEU A 570 7.33 -49.52 -36.35
CA LEU A 570 8.47 -48.72 -36.80
C LEU A 570 9.81 -49.50 -36.73
N VAL A 571 10.04 -50.22 -35.63
CA VAL A 571 11.23 -51.09 -35.47
C VAL A 571 11.20 -52.24 -36.49
N LEU A 572 10.03 -52.85 -36.72
CA LEU A 572 9.83 -53.88 -37.76
C LEU A 572 10.11 -53.35 -39.17
N ALA A 573 9.62 -52.16 -39.51
CA ALA A 573 9.85 -51.53 -40.81
C ALA A 573 11.33 -51.25 -41.06
N ILE A 574 12.05 -50.75 -40.05
CA ILE A 574 13.51 -50.49 -40.13
C ILE A 574 14.29 -51.79 -40.30
N ALA A 575 13.93 -52.85 -39.57
CA ALA A 575 14.56 -54.17 -39.71
C ALA A 575 14.38 -54.75 -41.13
N LEU A 576 13.18 -54.64 -41.70
CA LEU A 576 12.87 -55.08 -43.06
C LEU A 576 13.65 -54.27 -44.12
N PHE A 577 13.75 -52.95 -43.95
CA PHE A 577 14.53 -52.08 -44.85
C PHE A 577 16.05 -52.39 -44.81
N GLY A 578 16.57 -52.75 -43.62
CA GLY A 578 17.96 -53.16 -43.42
C GLY A 578 18.31 -54.46 -44.14
N VAL A 579 17.40 -55.44 -44.18
CA VAL A 579 17.58 -56.69 -44.93
C VAL A 579 17.53 -56.46 -46.44
N GLY A 580 16.63 -55.60 -46.92
CA GLY A 580 16.51 -55.26 -48.35
C GLY A 580 17.81 -54.74 -48.97
N ARG A 581 18.58 -53.92 -48.24
CA ARG A 581 19.88 -53.41 -48.70
C ARG A 581 20.96 -54.49 -48.84
N ARG A 582 20.89 -55.61 -48.10
CA ARG A 582 21.85 -56.71 -48.22
C ARG A 582 21.63 -57.59 -49.45
N VAL A 583 20.42 -57.64 -50.00
CA VAL A 583 20.08 -58.50 -51.16
C VAL A 583 20.48 -57.87 -52.50
N VAL A 584 20.50 -56.54 -52.60
CA VAL A 584 20.81 -55.82 -53.85
C VAL A 584 22.32 -55.75 -54.15
N GLY A 585 23.19 -55.93 -53.15
CA GLY A 585 24.66 -55.80 -53.30
C GLY A 585 25.38 -56.94 -54.03
N ASN A 586 24.74 -58.10 -54.24
CA ASN A 586 25.43 -59.35 -54.61
C ASN A 586 25.16 -59.86 -56.04
N ARG A 587 24.92 -58.96 -57.01
CA ARG A 587 24.75 -59.32 -58.44
C ARG A 587 25.55 -58.44 -59.41
N ARG A 588 26.89 -58.46 -59.33
CA ARG A 588 27.80 -58.20 -60.48
C ARG A 588 29.10 -59.02 -60.34
N PHE A 589 29.64 -59.40 -61.50
CA PHE A 589 30.87 -60.19 -61.77
C PHE A 589 30.77 -61.73 -61.70
N GLY A 590 30.90 -62.34 -62.88
CA GLY A 590 31.01 -63.78 -63.10
C GLY A 590 30.75 -64.16 -64.57
N ALA A 591 31.79 -64.00 -65.41
CA ALA A 591 31.89 -64.38 -66.84
C ALA A 591 30.82 -63.83 -67.80
#